data_AF-A0A2S7UA27-F1
#
_entry.id   AF-A0A2S7UA27-F1
#
_cell.length_a   1.000
_cell.length_b   1.000
_cell.length_c   1.000
_cell.angle_alpha   90.00
_cell.angle_beta   90.00
_cell.angle_gamma   90.00
#
_symmetry.space_group_name_H-M   'P 1'
#
loop_
_entity.id
_entity.type
_entity.pdbx_description
1 polymer ?
#
loop_
_entity_poly.entity_id
_entity_poly.type
_entity_poly.pdbx_seq_one_letter_code
_entity_poly.pdbx_strand_id
1 'polypeptide(L)'
;MKKSQIYFPLFLGIAVALGIGLGYMMHSGESSDGLLMASNANKRKLNKLIDIIDQRYVDDVNTDSIVDITVNGILSNLDPHSVYISNDEMEDVADQMRGDFVGIGIRFFVNQDTISVLNVLEGGPSKKAGIKGGDKILYADGKPLFGLNAVSTDILKGEDGSKVTLGVLRPGDSDVQQVSVVRGSVPINSIEAAYMLNDDLGYVKVNRFAESTEEEFNDAIDDLIEQGAQRLTVDLRDNPGGVLSAAIAMADEFLPRKKLILFQKDRNNVRKDSYATSDGDFEDKPVYILINENSASASEVVAGALQDNDVGTIVGRRSFGKGLVQQEIKLGDGSAVRLTVSRYYTPTGRSIQRPYDNGNEDYFKEYIDRYNNGELEDAANIEVNDSLKRTTPAGKIVYGGGGIIPDVFVPSADGYVLQTLEYFARTGFADQFTNRYLQGDGINLRNMSEKEFMETYSVPELVMEDFIQYAQLYNTSISLPGYRDEISTIIKSSLAEQLFDTEAKIKILNQQDRMIQKVLELNK
;
A
#
# COMPACT_ATOMS: atom_id res chain seq x y z
N MET A 1 20.20 42.23 -76.71
CA MET A 1 19.99 41.37 -75.52
C MET A 1 18.96 40.31 -75.88
N LYS A 2 19.30 39.02 -75.75
CA LYS A 2 18.45 37.92 -76.22
C LYS A 2 17.16 37.88 -75.40
N LYS A 3 16.00 37.86 -76.08
CA LYS A 3 14.65 37.90 -75.48
C LYS A 3 14.41 36.84 -74.39
N SER A 4 15.23 35.79 -74.28
CA SER A 4 15.07 34.73 -73.27
C SER A 4 15.44 35.14 -71.83
N GLN A 5 16.19 36.24 -71.61
CA GLN A 5 16.56 36.68 -70.26
C GLN A 5 15.49 37.55 -69.57
N ILE A 6 14.52 38.08 -70.32
CA ILE A 6 13.45 38.93 -69.76
C ILE A 6 12.28 38.09 -69.22
N TYR A 7 12.01 36.92 -69.81
CA TYR A 7 10.88 36.08 -69.41
C TYR A 7 11.22 35.03 -68.34
N PHE A 8 12.51 34.76 -68.09
CA PHE A 8 12.93 33.78 -67.10
C PHE A 8 12.45 34.09 -65.66
N PRO A 9 12.52 35.34 -65.15
CA PRO A 9 11.99 35.69 -63.84
C PRO A 9 10.45 35.56 -63.77
N LEU A 10 9.76 35.83 -64.89
CA LEU A 10 8.30 35.71 -64.98
C LEU A 10 7.87 34.25 -64.88
N PHE A 11 8.54 33.34 -65.61
CA PHE A 11 8.28 31.90 -65.52
C PHE A 11 8.61 31.32 -64.14
N LEU A 12 9.69 31.80 -63.50
CA LEU A 12 10.04 31.40 -62.13
C LEU A 12 8.97 31.88 -61.14
N GLY A 13 8.47 33.11 -61.27
CA GLY A 13 7.38 33.64 -60.45
C GLY A 13 6.07 32.86 -60.62
N ILE A 14 5.71 32.50 -61.85
CA ILE A 14 4.53 31.68 -62.14
C ILE A 14 4.68 30.26 -61.56
N ALA A 15 5.87 29.66 -61.67
CA ALA A 15 6.15 28.33 -61.10
C ALA A 15 6.06 28.33 -59.57
N VAL A 16 6.55 29.39 -58.90
CA VAL A 16 6.43 29.55 -57.45
C VAL A 16 4.96 29.77 -57.04
N ALA A 17 4.21 30.61 -57.76
CA ALA A 17 2.79 30.83 -57.49
C ALA A 17 1.95 29.56 -57.69
N LEU A 18 2.24 28.78 -58.74
CA LEU A 18 1.62 27.46 -58.96
C LEU A 18 2.05 26.44 -57.90
N GLY A 19 3.30 26.48 -57.44
CA GLY A 19 3.79 25.63 -56.35
C GLY A 19 3.11 25.94 -55.01
N ILE A 20 2.90 27.22 -54.70
CA ILE A 20 2.15 27.65 -53.51
C ILE A 20 0.67 27.30 -53.66
N GLY A 21 0.07 27.46 -54.84
CA GLY A 21 -1.31 27.08 -55.13
C GLY A 21 -1.54 25.57 -55.03
N LEU A 22 -0.63 24.76 -55.56
CA LEU A 22 -0.64 23.30 -55.45
C LEU A 22 -0.37 22.86 -54.00
N GLY A 23 0.56 23.51 -53.29
CA GLY A 23 0.78 23.29 -51.86
C GLY A 23 -0.46 23.58 -51.02
N TYR A 24 -1.19 24.66 -51.33
CA TYR A 24 -2.46 24.99 -50.69
C TYR A 24 -3.57 23.99 -51.04
N MET A 25 -3.67 23.54 -52.29
CA MET A 25 -4.64 22.52 -52.73
C MET A 25 -4.34 21.12 -52.18
N MET A 26 -3.07 20.75 -52.01
CA MET A 26 -2.67 19.48 -51.40
C MET A 26 -2.80 19.51 -49.87
N HIS A 27 -2.56 20.66 -49.23
CA HIS A 27 -2.84 20.84 -47.79
C HIS A 27 -4.34 20.88 -47.47
N SER A 28 -5.19 21.25 -48.43
CA SER A 28 -6.65 21.21 -48.29
C SER A 28 -7.30 19.90 -48.74
N GLY A 29 -6.52 18.92 -49.21
CA GLY A 29 -6.98 17.66 -49.80
C GLY A 29 -6.94 16.41 -48.89
N GLU A 30 -6.38 16.49 -47.69
CA GLU A 30 -6.47 15.44 -46.65
C GLU A 30 -7.00 16.00 -45.34
N SER A 31 -8.16 16.65 -45.42
CA SER A 31 -8.97 16.94 -44.24
C SER A 31 -9.85 15.74 -43.91
N SER A 32 -9.27 14.76 -43.21
CA SER A 32 -10.00 13.83 -42.33
C SER A 32 -10.63 14.55 -41.12
N ASP A 33 -10.98 15.83 -41.29
CA ASP A 33 -11.35 16.77 -40.24
C ASP A 33 -12.86 16.69 -39.90
N GLY A 34 -13.67 16.10 -40.79
CA GLY A 34 -15.10 15.90 -40.58
C GLY A 34 -15.45 14.88 -39.49
N LEU A 35 -14.55 13.93 -39.17
CA LEU A 35 -14.72 12.95 -38.09
C LEU A 35 -13.97 13.35 -36.80
N LEU A 36 -12.95 14.20 -36.91
CA LEU A 36 -12.13 14.68 -35.78
C LEU A 36 -12.73 15.91 -35.08
N MET A 37 -13.54 16.72 -35.75
CA MET A 37 -14.15 17.93 -35.16
C MET A 37 -15.16 17.63 -34.03
N ALA A 38 -15.86 16.49 -34.06
CA ALA A 38 -16.77 16.11 -32.97
C ALA A 38 -16.02 15.76 -31.68
N SER A 39 -14.81 15.17 -31.78
CA SER A 39 -13.97 14.86 -30.61
C SER A 39 -13.38 16.12 -29.96
N ASN A 40 -13.18 17.18 -30.75
CA ASN A 40 -12.57 18.43 -30.30
C ASN A 40 -13.57 19.45 -29.72
N ALA A 41 -14.87 19.34 -30.04
CA ALA A 41 -15.86 20.27 -29.54
C ALA A 41 -16.00 20.21 -28.01
N ASN A 42 -15.92 19.02 -27.41
CA ASN A 42 -16.02 18.85 -25.96
C ASN A 42 -14.72 19.23 -25.23
N LYS A 43 -13.54 18.93 -25.78
CA LYS A 43 -12.26 19.42 -25.25
C LYS A 43 -12.19 20.95 -25.25
N ARG A 44 -12.64 21.58 -26.35
CA ARG A 44 -12.75 23.05 -26.43
C ARG A 44 -13.74 23.65 -25.43
N LYS A 45 -14.81 22.94 -25.07
CA LYS A 45 -15.74 23.39 -24.04
C LYS A 45 -15.06 23.44 -22.67
N LEU A 46 -14.26 22.43 -22.33
CA LEU A 46 -13.52 22.39 -21.07
C LEU A 46 -12.52 23.54 -20.97
N ASN A 47 -11.69 23.74 -22.00
CA ASN A 47 -10.74 24.85 -22.04
C ASN A 47 -11.46 26.20 -21.92
N LYS A 48 -12.56 26.38 -22.67
CA LYS A 48 -13.34 27.62 -22.62
C LYS A 48 -13.99 27.85 -21.25
N LEU A 49 -14.37 26.80 -20.53
CA LEU A 49 -14.90 26.92 -19.17
C LEU A 49 -13.83 27.46 -18.22
N ILE A 50 -12.63 26.89 -18.28
CA ILE A 50 -11.47 27.35 -17.50
C ILE A 50 -11.17 28.82 -17.82
N ASP A 51 -11.12 29.19 -19.10
CA ASP A 51 -10.90 30.58 -19.53
C ASP A 51 -11.98 31.54 -19.01
N ILE A 52 -13.25 31.12 -18.96
CA ILE A 52 -14.35 31.96 -18.45
C ILE A 52 -14.24 32.17 -16.95
N ILE A 53 -13.87 31.12 -16.19
CA ILE A 53 -13.68 31.22 -14.74
C ILE A 53 -12.53 32.19 -14.46
N ASP A 54 -11.38 31.98 -15.09
CA ASP A 54 -10.18 32.81 -14.90
C ASP A 54 -10.44 34.29 -15.23
N GLN A 55 -11.16 34.57 -16.33
CA GLN A 55 -11.35 35.95 -16.80
C GLN A 55 -12.57 36.67 -16.20
N ARG A 56 -13.55 35.94 -15.66
CA ARG A 56 -14.86 36.52 -15.29
C ARG A 56 -15.34 36.16 -13.90
N TYR A 57 -14.68 35.27 -13.17
CA TYR A 57 -15.03 35.03 -11.78
C TYR A 57 -14.69 36.27 -10.95
N VAL A 58 -15.48 36.52 -9.91
CA VAL A 58 -15.46 37.78 -9.15
C VAL A 58 -14.28 37.88 -8.18
N ASP A 59 -13.74 36.74 -7.77
CA ASP A 59 -12.62 36.61 -6.83
C ASP A 59 -11.40 35.99 -7.53
N ASP A 60 -10.22 36.11 -6.93
CA ASP A 60 -9.02 35.39 -7.41
C ASP A 60 -9.22 33.88 -7.21
N VAL A 61 -8.91 33.09 -8.25
CA VAL A 61 -9.10 31.64 -8.24
C VAL A 61 -7.76 30.95 -8.47
N ASN A 62 -7.46 29.94 -7.65
CA ASN A 62 -6.35 29.03 -7.92
C ASN A 62 -6.78 28.04 -9.02
N THR A 63 -6.40 28.33 -10.25
CA THR A 63 -6.78 27.53 -11.43
C THR A 63 -6.17 26.12 -11.42
N ASP A 64 -4.99 25.93 -10.83
CA ASP A 64 -4.36 24.60 -10.68
C ASP A 64 -5.25 23.68 -9.83
N SER A 65 -5.76 24.19 -8.71
CA SER A 65 -6.72 23.48 -7.86
C SER A 65 -8.01 23.10 -8.60
N ILE A 66 -8.50 23.95 -9.52
CA ILE A 66 -9.68 23.63 -10.34
C ILE A 66 -9.38 22.51 -11.33
N VAL A 67 -8.22 22.53 -11.98
CA VAL A 67 -7.82 21.47 -12.91
C VAL A 67 -7.76 20.14 -12.18
N ASP A 68 -7.13 20.09 -11.01
CA ASP A 68 -7.00 18.88 -10.19
C ASP A 68 -8.37 18.31 -9.79
N ILE A 69 -9.27 19.16 -9.29
CA ILE A 69 -10.64 18.76 -8.93
C ILE A 69 -11.39 18.24 -10.16
N THR A 70 -11.23 18.91 -11.30
CA THR A 70 -11.95 18.56 -12.53
C THR A 70 -11.44 17.24 -13.11
N VAL A 71 -10.13 17.02 -13.13
CA VAL A 71 -9.53 15.77 -13.61
C VAL A 71 -9.95 14.61 -12.71
N ASN A 72 -9.89 14.76 -11.39
CA ASN A 72 -10.37 13.75 -10.45
C ASN A 72 -11.88 13.46 -10.61
N GLY A 73 -12.69 14.49 -10.86
CA GLY A 73 -14.11 14.33 -11.19
C GLY A 73 -14.35 13.51 -12.47
N ILE A 74 -13.51 13.68 -13.50
CA ILE A 74 -13.60 12.87 -14.72
C ILE A 74 -13.17 11.42 -14.45
N LEU A 75 -12.05 11.22 -13.76
CA LEU A 75 -11.48 9.89 -13.52
C LEU A 75 -12.37 9.03 -12.64
N SER A 76 -12.99 9.62 -11.60
CA SER A 76 -13.94 8.91 -10.73
C SER A 76 -15.18 8.37 -11.45
N ASN A 77 -15.54 8.93 -12.62
CA ASN A 77 -16.61 8.39 -13.46
C ASN A 77 -16.18 7.23 -14.35
N LEU A 78 -14.88 6.94 -14.46
CA LEU A 78 -14.36 5.82 -15.27
C LEU A 78 -14.34 4.53 -14.46
N ASP A 79 -13.75 4.59 -13.26
CA ASP A 79 -13.63 3.49 -12.32
C ASP A 79 -13.25 4.03 -10.93
N PRO A 80 -13.40 3.24 -9.84
CA PRO A 80 -13.13 3.69 -8.47
C PRO A 80 -11.65 3.83 -8.10
N HIS A 81 -10.72 3.47 -8.99
CA HIS A 81 -9.29 3.39 -8.71
C HIS A 81 -8.45 4.39 -9.51
N SER A 82 -8.93 4.86 -10.66
CA SER A 82 -8.23 5.84 -11.50
C SER A 82 -8.17 7.21 -10.80
N VAL A 83 -6.96 7.76 -10.65
CA VAL A 83 -6.71 8.99 -9.88
C VAL A 83 -5.70 9.89 -10.57
N TYR A 84 -5.81 11.19 -10.29
CA TYR A 84 -4.77 12.17 -10.61
C TYR A 84 -3.83 12.31 -9.42
N ILE A 85 -2.54 12.40 -9.72
CA ILE A 85 -1.46 12.57 -8.75
C ILE A 85 -0.83 13.92 -9.06
N SER A 86 -0.96 14.87 -8.14
CA SER A 86 -0.39 16.20 -8.30
C SER A 86 1.13 16.16 -8.23
N ASN A 87 1.81 17.18 -8.78
CA ASN A 87 3.27 17.25 -8.73
C ASN A 87 3.83 17.16 -7.30
N ASP A 88 3.14 17.73 -6.32
CA ASP A 88 3.59 17.75 -4.92
C ASP A 88 3.46 16.37 -4.24
N GLU A 89 2.58 15.50 -4.75
CA GLU A 89 2.38 14.13 -4.23
C GLU A 89 3.26 13.09 -4.93
N MET A 90 3.85 13.43 -6.08
CA MET A 90 4.55 12.46 -6.94
C MET A 90 5.76 11.83 -6.27
N GLU A 91 6.50 12.58 -5.45
CA GLU A 91 7.67 12.02 -4.74
C GLU A 91 7.22 11.00 -3.70
N ASP A 92 6.18 11.29 -2.91
CA ASP A 92 5.67 10.35 -1.91
C ASP A 92 5.12 9.07 -2.56
N VAL A 93 4.47 9.20 -3.72
CA VAL A 93 4.01 8.04 -4.50
C VAL A 93 5.18 7.23 -5.04
N ALA A 94 6.23 7.89 -5.54
CA ALA A 94 7.43 7.23 -6.05
C ALA A 94 8.19 6.51 -4.94
N ASP A 95 8.32 7.14 -3.76
CA ASP A 95 8.93 6.57 -2.56
C ASP A 95 8.19 5.29 -2.12
N GLN A 96 6.85 5.33 -2.09
CA GLN A 96 6.03 4.16 -1.75
C GLN A 96 6.17 3.01 -2.76
N MET A 97 6.30 3.32 -4.05
CA MET A 97 6.48 2.31 -5.10
C MET A 97 7.87 1.69 -5.07
N ARG A 98 8.90 2.52 -4.89
CA ARG A 98 10.30 2.10 -4.84
C ARG A 98 10.62 1.32 -3.56
N GLY A 99 9.99 1.69 -2.44
CA GLY A 99 10.23 1.08 -1.14
C GLY A 99 11.33 1.79 -0.35
N ASP A 100 11.71 3.02 -0.70
CA ASP A 100 12.65 3.83 0.07
C ASP A 100 12.35 5.33 -0.07
N PHE A 101 12.86 6.12 0.87
CA PHE A 101 12.85 7.58 0.77
C PHE A 101 14.11 8.17 1.40
N VAL A 102 14.41 9.45 1.15
CA VAL A 102 15.52 10.13 1.81
C VAL A 102 15.05 10.94 3.00
N GLY A 103 15.58 10.64 4.19
CA GLY A 103 15.22 11.35 5.41
C GLY A 103 16.08 10.97 6.60
N ILE A 104 15.55 11.16 7.81
CA ILE A 104 16.26 10.86 9.06
C ILE A 104 16.02 9.45 9.60
N GLY A 105 15.06 8.69 9.08
CA GLY A 105 14.83 7.27 9.46
C GLY A 105 14.31 7.06 10.88
N ILE A 106 13.11 7.59 11.18
CA ILE A 106 12.41 7.40 12.45
C ILE A 106 10.96 6.99 12.21
N ARG A 107 10.37 6.23 13.13
CA ARG A 107 8.92 6.14 13.27
C ARG A 107 8.48 7.06 14.39
N PHE A 108 7.41 7.81 14.18
CA PHE A 108 6.95 8.82 15.12
C PHE A 108 5.45 8.97 15.07
N PHE A 109 4.91 9.60 16.11
CA PHE A 109 3.58 10.20 16.09
C PHE A 109 3.67 11.63 16.60
N VAL A 110 2.71 12.46 16.20
CA VAL A 110 2.56 13.81 16.74
C VAL A 110 1.64 13.72 17.96
N ASN A 111 2.20 13.92 19.15
CA ASN A 111 1.47 13.91 20.40
C ASN A 111 1.30 15.31 20.95
N GLN A 112 0.06 15.75 21.14
CA GLN A 112 -0.24 17.05 21.74
C GLN A 112 0.50 18.23 21.09
N ASP A 113 0.82 18.15 19.78
CA ASP A 113 1.63 19.08 18.96
C ASP A 113 3.13 18.77 18.81
N THR A 114 3.64 17.73 19.45
CA THR A 114 5.07 17.44 19.51
C THR A 114 5.41 16.07 18.90
N ILE A 115 6.45 16.02 18.07
CA ILE A 115 6.95 14.77 17.48
C ILE A 115 7.57 13.90 18.58
N SER A 116 6.97 12.73 18.80
CA SER A 116 7.48 11.71 19.72
C SER A 116 7.99 10.52 18.92
N VAL A 117 9.28 10.21 19.06
CA VAL A 117 9.93 9.08 18.40
C VAL A 117 9.43 7.79 19.05
N LEU A 118 8.84 6.90 18.26
CA LEU A 118 8.46 5.55 18.69
C LEU A 118 9.70 4.68 18.75
N ASN A 119 10.36 4.53 17.60
CA ASN A 119 11.63 3.85 17.45
C ASN A 119 12.43 4.48 16.30
N VAL A 120 13.69 4.08 16.19
CA VAL A 120 14.59 4.45 15.10
C VAL A 120 14.78 3.25 14.19
N LEU A 121 14.82 3.48 12.89
CA LEU A 121 15.01 2.38 11.93
C LEU A 121 16.46 1.88 12.03
N GLU A 122 16.62 0.56 12.11
CA GLU A 122 17.93 -0.07 12.25
C GLU A 122 18.81 0.23 11.02
N GLY A 123 20.10 0.49 11.22
CA GLY A 123 20.99 0.97 10.15
C GLY A 123 20.71 2.38 9.60
N GLY A 124 19.58 3.01 9.98
CA GLY A 124 19.13 4.30 9.48
C GLY A 124 19.89 5.52 10.04
N PRO A 125 19.68 6.71 9.46
CA PRO A 125 20.42 7.92 9.84
C PRO A 125 20.30 8.34 11.32
N SER A 126 19.08 8.31 11.87
CA SER A 126 18.82 8.68 13.27
C SER A 126 19.48 7.75 14.27
N LYS A 127 19.52 6.44 13.97
CA LYS A 127 20.25 5.44 14.78
C LYS A 127 21.73 5.78 14.86
N LYS A 128 22.35 6.09 13.71
CA LYS A 128 23.76 6.50 13.61
C LYS A 128 24.05 7.81 14.36
N ALA A 129 23.08 8.73 14.36
CA ALA A 129 23.18 10.01 15.07
C ALA A 129 22.90 9.91 16.58
N GLY A 130 22.49 8.75 17.10
CA GLY A 130 22.25 8.53 18.52
C GLY A 130 20.88 8.97 19.03
N ILE A 131 19.92 9.19 18.13
CA ILE A 131 18.50 9.33 18.46
C ILE A 131 17.98 7.98 18.97
N LYS A 132 17.08 8.01 19.95
CA LYS A 132 16.50 6.82 20.59
C LYS A 132 14.99 6.87 20.59
N GLY A 133 14.36 5.70 20.68
CA GLY A 133 12.93 5.60 20.98
C GLY A 133 12.59 6.35 22.27
N GLY A 134 11.49 7.11 22.25
CA GLY A 134 11.06 7.98 23.33
C GLY A 134 11.57 9.42 23.25
N ASP A 135 12.57 9.72 22.43
CA ASP A 135 13.04 11.10 22.23
C ASP A 135 11.90 11.98 21.65
N LYS A 136 11.81 13.23 22.09
CA LYS A 136 10.90 14.25 21.52
C LYS A 136 11.70 15.20 20.62
N ILE A 137 11.28 15.37 19.37
CA ILE A 137 11.94 16.29 18.44
C ILE A 137 11.18 17.62 18.45
N LEU A 138 11.83 18.65 18.99
CA LEU A 138 11.25 19.97 19.21
C LEU A 138 11.63 20.96 18.12
N TYR A 139 12.83 20.84 17.54
CA TYR A 139 13.34 21.77 16.55
C TYR A 139 14.03 21.05 15.40
N ALA A 140 13.98 21.65 14.20
CA ALA A 140 14.80 21.30 13.05
C ALA A 140 15.43 22.58 12.47
N ASP A 141 16.76 22.63 12.42
CA ASP A 141 17.55 23.80 11.99
C ASP A 141 17.12 25.10 12.69
N GLY A 142 16.86 25.00 14.00
CA GLY A 142 16.40 26.11 14.83
C GLY A 142 14.95 26.53 14.65
N LYS A 143 14.21 25.91 13.72
CA LYS A 143 12.77 26.14 13.53
C LYS A 143 11.97 25.20 14.43
N PRO A 144 10.92 25.69 15.13
CA PRO A 144 10.10 24.84 15.97
C PRO A 144 9.27 23.86 15.13
N LEU A 145 9.12 22.63 15.63
CA LEU A 145 8.23 21.59 15.09
C LEU A 145 6.95 21.42 15.91
N PHE A 146 6.71 22.33 16.87
CA PHE A 146 5.57 22.32 17.77
C PHE A 146 4.94 23.72 17.89
N GLY A 147 3.70 23.77 18.39
CA GLY A 147 2.93 25.00 18.55
C GLY A 147 2.46 25.65 17.23
N LEU A 148 1.93 26.87 17.34
CA LEU A 148 1.29 27.59 16.22
C LEU A 148 2.23 27.93 15.05
N ASN A 149 3.54 27.97 15.30
CA ASN A 149 4.56 28.27 14.29
C ASN A 149 5.32 27.02 13.84
N ALA A 150 4.78 25.82 14.09
CA ALA A 150 5.39 24.56 13.68
C ALA A 150 5.59 24.54 12.17
N VAL A 151 6.81 24.21 11.73
CA VAL A 151 7.07 23.90 10.33
C VAL A 151 6.65 22.46 10.00
N SER A 152 6.39 22.19 8.71
CA SER A 152 6.07 20.84 8.26
C SER A 152 7.15 19.84 8.65
N THR A 153 6.73 18.60 8.94
CA THR A 153 7.62 17.45 9.14
C THR A 153 8.44 17.10 7.91
N ASP A 154 8.09 17.63 6.73
CA ASP A 154 8.85 17.42 5.49
C ASP A 154 10.29 17.96 5.59
N ILE A 155 10.56 18.88 6.52
CA ILE A 155 11.93 19.32 6.83
C ILE A 155 12.83 18.18 7.32
N LEU A 156 12.25 17.07 7.78
CA LEU A 156 12.97 15.86 8.19
C LEU A 156 13.38 15.00 6.96
N LYS A 157 12.72 15.21 5.81
CA LYS A 157 13.15 14.73 4.50
C LYS A 157 14.05 15.78 3.82
N GLY A 158 14.71 15.42 2.73
CA GLY A 158 15.56 16.32 1.97
C GLY A 158 16.56 15.58 1.08
N GLU A 159 17.52 16.30 0.52
CA GLU A 159 18.54 15.71 -0.37
C GLU A 159 19.44 14.72 0.37
N ASP A 160 19.87 13.67 -0.32
CA ASP A 160 20.78 12.66 0.23
C ASP A 160 22.12 13.28 0.62
N GLY A 161 22.63 12.93 1.80
CA GLY A 161 23.85 13.49 2.39
C GLY A 161 23.70 14.91 2.95
N SER A 162 22.54 15.56 2.80
CA SER A 162 22.28 16.85 3.44
C SER A 162 22.17 16.70 4.96
N LYS A 163 22.40 17.78 5.70
CA LYS A 163 22.35 17.78 7.17
C LYS A 163 21.11 18.47 7.69
N VAL A 164 20.62 17.99 8.83
CA VAL A 164 19.62 18.67 9.66
C VAL A 164 20.07 18.64 11.10
N THR A 165 19.92 19.76 11.80
CA THR A 165 20.21 19.86 13.23
C THR A 165 18.93 19.78 14.02
N LEU A 166 18.75 18.72 14.79
CA LEU A 166 17.55 18.46 15.58
C LEU A 166 17.74 18.93 17.03
N GLY A 167 16.74 19.62 17.56
CA GLY A 167 16.61 19.88 19.00
C GLY A 167 15.80 18.76 19.65
N VAL A 168 16.45 17.92 20.45
CA VAL A 168 15.90 16.67 20.98
C VAL A 168 15.80 16.73 22.50
N LEU A 169 14.62 16.40 23.03
CA LEU A 169 14.39 16.25 24.47
C LEU A 169 14.21 14.76 24.79
N ARG A 170 15.15 14.20 25.54
CA ARG A 170 15.14 12.79 25.94
C ARG A 170 14.30 12.59 27.20
N PRO A 171 13.56 11.47 27.35
CA PRO A 171 12.84 11.19 28.59
C PRO A 171 13.77 11.19 29.81
N GLY A 172 13.40 11.99 30.83
CA GLY A 172 14.17 12.17 32.06
C GLY A 172 15.17 13.34 32.04
N ASP A 173 15.49 13.90 30.87
CA ASP A 173 16.38 15.05 30.74
C ASP A 173 15.59 16.37 30.84
N SER A 174 16.20 17.42 31.40
CA SER A 174 15.64 18.78 31.43
C SER A 174 16.06 19.63 30.23
N ASP A 175 17.17 19.27 29.59
CA ASP A 175 17.84 20.12 28.61
C ASP A 175 17.66 19.57 27.20
N VAL A 176 17.41 20.46 26.25
CA VAL A 176 17.30 20.10 24.83
C VAL A 176 18.70 19.89 24.24
N GLN A 177 18.95 18.68 23.75
CA GLN A 177 20.20 18.30 23.11
C GLN A 177 20.16 18.65 21.62
N GLN A 178 21.28 19.15 21.08
CA GLN A 178 21.42 19.39 19.64
C GLN A 178 22.06 18.16 18.99
N VAL A 179 21.35 17.53 18.07
CA VAL A 179 21.80 16.31 17.37
C VAL A 179 21.85 16.60 15.87
N SER A 180 23.04 16.52 15.27
CA SER A 180 23.18 16.65 13.82
C SER A 180 22.95 15.30 13.16
N VAL A 181 21.96 15.22 12.27
CA VAL A 181 21.63 14.03 11.49
C VAL A 181 21.96 14.31 10.02
N VAL A 182 22.67 13.38 9.39
CA VAL A 182 22.90 13.39 7.94
C VAL A 182 21.77 12.60 7.30
N ARG A 183 20.92 13.23 6.49
CA ARG A 183 19.85 12.54 5.77
C ARG A 183 20.45 11.48 4.84
N GLY A 184 19.75 10.36 4.71
CA GLY A 184 20.16 9.26 3.84
C GLY A 184 18.95 8.43 3.42
N SER A 185 19.19 7.43 2.58
CA SER A 185 18.14 6.46 2.22
C SER A 185 17.63 5.74 3.48
N VAL A 186 16.31 5.68 3.57
CA VAL A 186 15.53 5.05 4.61
C VAL A 186 14.65 4.01 3.93
N PRO A 187 14.88 2.71 4.17
CA PRO A 187 14.05 1.70 3.57
C PRO A 187 12.65 1.76 4.19
N ILE A 188 11.66 1.67 3.32
CA ILE A 188 10.29 1.34 3.69
C ILE A 188 10.18 -0.15 3.37
N ASN A 189 10.30 -0.99 4.40
CA ASN A 189 10.25 -2.44 4.22
C ASN A 189 8.83 -2.91 3.90
N SER A 190 8.74 -3.81 2.92
CA SER A 190 7.55 -4.57 2.54
C SER A 190 7.36 -5.79 3.45
N ILE A 191 8.47 -6.38 3.90
CA ILE A 191 8.49 -7.49 4.85
C ILE A 191 8.59 -6.93 6.28
N GLU A 192 7.54 -7.13 7.08
CA GLU A 192 7.47 -6.63 8.46
C GLU A 192 7.99 -7.62 9.51
N ALA A 193 7.98 -8.92 9.17
CA ALA A 193 8.43 -10.00 10.04
C ALA A 193 8.75 -11.24 9.20
N ALA A 194 9.84 -11.93 9.54
CA ALA A 194 10.19 -13.23 8.98
C ALA A 194 10.80 -14.12 10.09
N TYR A 195 10.07 -15.15 10.53
CA TYR A 195 10.54 -16.04 11.59
C TYR A 195 9.89 -17.43 11.56
N MET A 196 10.50 -18.39 12.24
CA MET A 196 9.96 -19.73 12.41
C MET A 196 8.79 -19.75 13.41
N LEU A 197 7.60 -20.20 12.98
CA LEU A 197 6.44 -20.42 13.87
C LEU A 197 6.63 -21.66 14.75
N ASN A 198 7.37 -22.65 14.25
CA ASN A 198 7.76 -23.89 14.93
C ASN A 198 9.00 -24.48 14.23
N ASP A 199 9.35 -25.73 14.50
CA ASP A 199 10.56 -26.36 13.95
C ASP A 199 10.58 -26.53 12.41
N ASP A 200 9.43 -26.50 11.72
CA ASP A 200 9.34 -26.80 10.27
C ASP A 200 8.58 -25.75 9.43
N LEU A 201 7.86 -24.82 10.07
CA LEU A 201 6.98 -23.84 9.43
C LEU A 201 7.53 -22.41 9.62
N GLY A 202 7.97 -21.79 8.53
CA GLY A 202 8.33 -20.38 8.49
C GLY A 202 7.10 -19.48 8.31
N TYR A 203 7.22 -18.22 8.73
CA TYR A 203 6.21 -17.18 8.57
C TYR A 203 6.83 -15.91 8.02
N VAL A 204 6.17 -15.31 7.04
CA VAL A 204 6.56 -14.04 6.43
C VAL A 204 5.37 -13.10 6.36
N LYS A 205 5.47 -11.91 6.96
CA LYS A 205 4.45 -10.86 6.88
C LYS A 205 4.78 -9.86 5.78
N VAL A 206 3.92 -9.76 4.77
CA VAL A 206 4.06 -8.80 3.67
C VAL A 206 2.95 -7.76 3.75
N ASN A 207 3.29 -6.49 3.97
CA ASN A 207 2.29 -5.42 4.14
C ASN A 207 1.97 -4.64 2.84
N ARG A 208 2.85 -4.67 1.84
CA ARG A 208 2.65 -4.08 0.50
C ARG A 208 3.55 -4.74 -0.54
N PHE A 209 3.39 -4.35 -1.81
CA PHE A 209 4.29 -4.71 -2.89
C PHE A 209 4.98 -3.46 -3.45
N ALA A 210 6.26 -3.29 -3.16
CA ALA A 210 7.16 -2.29 -3.71
C ALA A 210 8.14 -2.96 -4.70
N GLU A 211 8.96 -2.15 -5.39
CA GLU A 211 10.04 -2.65 -6.25
C GLU A 211 11.07 -3.44 -5.45
N SER A 212 11.32 -3.09 -4.19
CA SER A 212 12.23 -3.80 -3.27
C SER A 212 11.69 -5.12 -2.74
N THR A 213 10.38 -5.40 -2.86
CA THR A 213 9.77 -6.57 -2.20
C THR A 213 10.34 -7.91 -2.67
N GLU A 214 10.75 -8.02 -3.93
CA GLU A 214 11.35 -9.26 -4.47
C GLU A 214 12.63 -9.61 -3.71
N GLU A 215 13.56 -8.67 -3.58
CA GLU A 215 14.82 -8.86 -2.85
C GLU A 215 14.56 -9.12 -1.36
N GLU A 216 13.72 -8.30 -0.71
CA GLU A 216 13.38 -8.48 0.70
C GLU A 216 12.71 -9.85 0.99
N PHE A 217 11.87 -10.32 0.07
CA PHE A 217 11.19 -11.60 0.22
C PHE A 217 12.16 -12.76 0.05
N ASN A 218 13.05 -12.69 -0.94
CA ASN A 218 14.03 -13.75 -1.20
C ASN A 218 15.02 -13.88 -0.04
N ASP A 219 15.53 -12.76 0.49
CA ASP A 219 16.36 -12.77 1.70
C ASP A 219 15.62 -13.42 2.89
N ALA A 220 14.33 -13.09 3.08
CA ALA A 220 13.52 -13.65 4.14
C ALA A 220 13.25 -15.15 3.98
N ILE A 221 12.99 -15.65 2.77
CA ILE A 221 12.77 -17.10 2.56
C ILE A 221 14.07 -17.88 2.72
N ASP A 222 15.19 -17.34 2.24
CA ASP A 222 16.52 -17.96 2.36
C ASP A 222 16.89 -18.14 3.83
N ASP A 223 16.75 -17.08 4.63
CA ASP A 223 16.97 -17.14 6.08
C ASP A 223 16.06 -18.18 6.77
N LEU A 224 14.81 -18.32 6.33
CA LEU A 224 13.88 -19.32 6.88
C LEU A 224 14.25 -20.75 6.45
N ILE A 225 14.67 -20.93 5.20
CA ILE A 225 15.14 -22.22 4.68
C ILE A 225 16.40 -22.66 5.45
N GLU A 226 17.34 -21.75 5.69
CA GLU A 226 18.54 -22.00 6.50
C GLU A 226 18.20 -22.39 7.95
N GLN A 227 17.14 -21.80 8.51
CA GLN A 227 16.60 -22.17 9.83
C GLN A 227 15.82 -23.50 9.84
N GLY A 228 15.57 -24.10 8.67
CA GLY A 228 14.97 -25.43 8.54
C GLY A 228 13.54 -25.45 7.99
N ALA A 229 12.99 -24.32 7.53
CA ALA A 229 11.63 -24.25 7.00
C ALA A 229 11.42 -25.24 5.84
N GLN A 230 10.45 -26.15 6.03
CA GLN A 230 9.95 -27.07 5.00
C GLN A 230 8.60 -26.62 4.46
N ARG A 231 7.95 -25.67 5.15
CA ARG A 231 6.64 -25.11 4.84
C ARG A 231 6.65 -23.61 5.14
N LEU A 232 5.85 -22.83 4.42
CA LEU A 232 5.76 -21.38 4.63
C LEU A 232 4.33 -20.91 4.84
N THR A 233 4.18 -19.91 5.70
CA THR A 233 2.97 -19.09 5.84
C THR A 233 3.28 -17.68 5.36
N VAL A 234 2.68 -17.25 4.25
CA VAL A 234 2.80 -15.88 3.75
C VAL A 234 1.54 -15.11 4.13
N ASP A 235 1.71 -14.05 4.92
CA ASP A 235 0.61 -13.26 5.45
C ASP A 235 0.39 -11.98 4.65
N LEU A 236 -0.61 -12.01 3.77
CA LEU A 236 -1.04 -10.90 2.91
C LEU A 236 -2.26 -10.16 3.45
N ARG A 237 -2.64 -10.38 4.72
CA ARG A 237 -3.75 -9.67 5.36
C ARG A 237 -3.46 -8.19 5.40
N ASP A 238 -4.45 -7.36 5.08
CA ASP A 238 -4.32 -5.90 5.10
C ASP A 238 -3.29 -5.33 4.12
N ASN A 239 -2.87 -6.14 3.15
CA ASN A 239 -1.98 -5.72 2.08
C ASN A 239 -2.81 -5.26 0.85
N PRO A 240 -2.86 -3.94 0.55
CA PRO A 240 -3.66 -3.39 -0.55
C PRO A 240 -3.08 -3.69 -1.93
N GLY A 241 -1.95 -4.41 -1.99
CA GLY A 241 -1.21 -4.75 -3.18
C GLY A 241 -0.06 -3.77 -3.43
N GLY A 242 0.16 -3.45 -4.71
CA GLY A 242 1.25 -2.57 -5.14
C GLY A 242 1.78 -2.99 -6.49
N VAL A 243 3.10 -3.00 -6.64
CA VAL A 243 3.82 -3.30 -7.87
C VAL A 243 3.52 -4.73 -8.35
N LEU A 244 2.97 -4.85 -9.56
CA LEU A 244 2.57 -6.15 -10.12
C LEU A 244 3.75 -7.10 -10.37
N SER A 245 4.92 -6.58 -10.77
CA SER A 245 6.10 -7.42 -11.01
C SER A 245 6.57 -8.12 -9.74
N ALA A 246 6.54 -7.43 -8.60
CA ALA A 246 6.89 -8.02 -7.30
C ALA A 246 5.93 -9.15 -6.91
N ALA A 247 4.63 -9.03 -7.18
CA ALA A 247 3.70 -10.14 -6.96
C ALA A 247 3.89 -11.31 -7.93
N ILE A 248 4.32 -11.03 -9.17
CA ILE A 248 4.69 -12.10 -10.12
C ILE A 248 5.92 -12.84 -9.60
N ALA A 249 6.96 -12.12 -9.18
CA ALA A 249 8.18 -12.70 -8.62
C ALA A 249 7.88 -13.54 -7.36
N MET A 250 7.11 -12.99 -6.41
CA MET A 250 6.70 -13.75 -5.22
C MET A 250 5.89 -15.01 -5.56
N ALA A 251 5.02 -14.96 -6.57
CA ALA A 251 4.28 -16.16 -7.00
C ALA A 251 5.20 -17.18 -7.69
N ASP A 252 6.26 -16.71 -8.34
CA ASP A 252 7.26 -17.54 -9.03
C ASP A 252 8.01 -18.45 -8.05
N GLU A 253 8.32 -17.94 -6.86
CA GLU A 253 9.02 -18.69 -5.79
C GLU A 253 8.38 -20.04 -5.44
N PHE A 254 7.08 -20.19 -5.69
CA PHE A 254 6.31 -21.38 -5.34
C PHE A 254 5.88 -22.22 -6.54
N LEU A 255 5.93 -21.66 -7.76
CA LEU A 255 5.27 -22.25 -8.93
C LEU A 255 6.29 -22.91 -9.85
N PRO A 256 6.04 -24.17 -10.27
CA PRO A 256 6.91 -24.82 -11.25
C PRO A 256 6.98 -24.06 -12.57
N ARG A 257 8.13 -24.20 -13.24
CA ARG A 257 8.38 -23.59 -14.56
C ARG A 257 7.23 -23.74 -15.56
N LYS A 258 6.91 -22.63 -16.22
CA LYS A 258 5.84 -22.47 -17.22
C LYS A 258 4.41 -22.59 -16.66
N LYS A 259 4.22 -22.64 -15.35
CA LYS A 259 2.88 -22.44 -14.78
C LYS A 259 2.44 -21.01 -15.03
N LEU A 260 1.18 -20.85 -15.43
CA LEU A 260 0.60 -19.53 -15.64
C LEU A 260 0.37 -18.89 -14.27
N ILE A 261 0.84 -17.66 -14.07
CA ILE A 261 0.61 -16.89 -12.84
C ILE A 261 -0.65 -16.05 -13.02
N LEU A 262 -0.71 -15.27 -14.10
CA LEU A 262 -1.87 -14.48 -14.49
C LEU A 262 -1.83 -14.18 -15.99
N PHE A 263 -2.94 -13.69 -16.52
CA PHE A 263 -2.94 -12.99 -17.81
C PHE A 263 -3.76 -11.71 -17.77
N GLN A 264 -3.34 -10.73 -18.57
CA GLN A 264 -3.98 -9.42 -18.68
C GLN A 264 -4.69 -9.31 -20.03
N LYS A 265 -5.80 -8.55 -20.06
CA LYS A 265 -6.47 -8.13 -21.30
C LYS A 265 -6.64 -6.61 -21.30
N ASP A 266 -6.11 -5.96 -22.32
CA ASP A 266 -6.24 -4.52 -22.53
C ASP A 266 -7.59 -4.16 -23.20
N ARG A 267 -7.80 -2.86 -23.45
CA ARG A 267 -8.98 -2.33 -24.17
C ARG A 267 -9.20 -2.91 -25.57
N ASN A 268 -8.16 -3.44 -26.20
CA ASN A 268 -8.19 -4.05 -27.54
C ASN A 268 -8.30 -5.58 -27.47
N ASN A 269 -8.52 -6.14 -26.27
CA ASN A 269 -8.50 -7.57 -25.97
C ASN A 269 -7.16 -8.26 -26.28
N VAL A 270 -6.06 -7.51 -26.34
CA VAL A 270 -4.72 -8.09 -26.46
C VAL A 270 -4.40 -8.78 -25.15
N ARG A 271 -4.09 -10.07 -25.25
CA ARG A 271 -3.75 -10.93 -24.11
C ARG A 271 -2.24 -10.91 -23.86
N LYS A 272 -1.83 -10.64 -22.62
CA LYS A 272 -0.45 -10.75 -22.15
C LYS A 272 -0.39 -11.72 -20.98
N ASP A 273 0.41 -12.78 -21.13
CA ASP A 273 0.54 -13.83 -20.11
C ASP A 273 1.83 -13.62 -19.31
N SER A 274 1.77 -14.00 -18.03
CA SER A 274 2.92 -14.06 -17.14
C SER A 274 3.06 -15.48 -16.59
N TYR A 275 4.24 -16.06 -16.77
CA TYR A 275 4.53 -17.45 -16.44
C TYR A 275 5.65 -17.53 -15.43
N ALA A 276 5.60 -18.57 -14.60
CA ALA A 276 6.66 -18.93 -13.68
C ALA A 276 7.94 -19.38 -14.42
N THR A 277 9.09 -19.02 -13.87
CA THR A 277 10.44 -19.35 -14.30
C THR A 277 10.94 -20.62 -13.59
N SER A 278 12.25 -20.83 -13.49
CA SER A 278 12.84 -21.99 -12.80
C SER A 278 13.71 -21.56 -11.63
N ASP A 279 13.48 -20.34 -11.16
CA ASP A 279 14.37 -19.64 -10.25
C ASP A 279 13.82 -19.67 -8.80
N GLY A 280 12.66 -20.29 -8.57
CA GLY A 280 12.00 -20.31 -7.26
C GLY A 280 12.64 -21.27 -6.25
N ASP A 281 12.88 -20.78 -5.03
CA ASP A 281 13.57 -21.53 -3.97
C ASP A 281 12.62 -22.35 -3.07
N PHE A 282 11.31 -22.17 -3.28
CA PHE A 282 10.24 -22.84 -2.51
C PHE A 282 9.26 -23.65 -3.37
N GLU A 283 9.70 -24.11 -4.54
CA GLU A 283 8.94 -25.06 -5.37
C GLU A 283 8.67 -26.38 -4.64
N ASP A 284 7.54 -27.03 -4.95
CA ASP A 284 7.11 -28.34 -4.42
C ASP A 284 6.96 -28.47 -2.89
N LYS A 285 7.00 -27.35 -2.16
CA LYS A 285 6.78 -27.31 -0.70
C LYS A 285 5.42 -26.70 -0.35
N PRO A 286 4.77 -27.12 0.76
CA PRO A 286 3.49 -26.55 1.18
C PRO A 286 3.60 -25.07 1.54
N VAL A 287 2.66 -24.27 1.01
CA VAL A 287 2.50 -22.86 1.36
C VAL A 287 1.06 -22.54 1.76
N TYR A 288 0.92 -21.80 2.87
CA TYR A 288 -0.33 -21.22 3.33
C TYR A 288 -0.31 -19.71 3.05
N ILE A 289 -1.37 -19.18 2.44
CA ILE A 289 -1.49 -17.74 2.17
C ILE A 289 -2.62 -17.19 3.03
N LEU A 290 -2.30 -16.28 3.94
CA LEU A 290 -3.30 -15.61 4.77
C LEU A 290 -3.86 -14.39 4.04
N ILE A 291 -5.18 -14.32 3.89
CA ILE A 291 -5.87 -13.18 3.30
C ILE A 291 -7.07 -12.73 4.14
N ASN A 292 -7.44 -11.47 3.98
CA ASN A 292 -8.67 -10.91 4.51
C ASN A 292 -9.30 -9.93 3.50
N GLU A 293 -10.42 -9.33 3.88
CA GLU A 293 -11.17 -8.31 3.14
C GLU A 293 -10.32 -7.14 2.62
N ASN A 294 -9.17 -6.87 3.24
CA ASN A 294 -8.27 -5.77 2.89
C ASN A 294 -7.12 -6.22 1.98
N SER A 295 -6.94 -7.53 1.77
CA SER A 295 -6.00 -8.07 0.78
C SER A 295 -6.51 -7.74 -0.63
N ALA A 296 -5.75 -6.96 -1.41
CA ALA A 296 -6.20 -6.47 -2.71
C ALA A 296 -5.11 -6.56 -3.80
N SER A 297 -5.53 -6.51 -5.07
CA SER A 297 -4.66 -6.30 -6.23
C SER A 297 -3.51 -7.31 -6.31
N ALA A 298 -2.27 -6.89 -6.10
CA ALA A 298 -1.08 -7.73 -6.14
C ALA A 298 -1.15 -8.90 -5.13
N SER A 299 -1.74 -8.70 -3.95
CA SER A 299 -2.01 -9.76 -2.98
C SER A 299 -2.94 -10.84 -3.55
N GLU A 300 -3.94 -10.42 -4.33
CA GLU A 300 -4.91 -11.31 -4.97
C GLU A 300 -4.33 -12.01 -6.21
N VAL A 301 -3.29 -11.42 -6.83
CA VAL A 301 -2.49 -12.09 -7.86
C VAL A 301 -1.74 -13.28 -7.27
N VAL A 302 -1.02 -13.09 -6.16
CA VAL A 302 -0.29 -14.18 -5.49
C VAL A 302 -1.27 -15.27 -5.03
N ALA A 303 -2.30 -14.89 -4.26
CA ALA A 303 -3.29 -15.84 -3.78
C ALA A 303 -4.01 -16.56 -4.93
N GLY A 304 -4.42 -15.84 -5.97
CA GLY A 304 -5.08 -16.42 -7.14
C GLY A 304 -4.20 -17.34 -7.96
N ALA A 305 -2.92 -16.99 -8.15
CA ALA A 305 -1.96 -17.81 -8.88
C ALA A 305 -1.71 -19.15 -8.18
N LEU A 306 -1.50 -19.12 -6.86
CA LEU A 306 -1.26 -20.33 -6.08
C LEU A 306 -2.52 -21.18 -5.90
N GLN A 307 -3.68 -20.53 -5.71
CA GLN A 307 -4.95 -21.22 -5.55
C GLN A 307 -5.38 -21.95 -6.84
N ASP A 308 -5.26 -21.29 -7.98
CA ASP A 308 -5.71 -21.83 -9.26
C ASP A 308 -4.76 -22.88 -9.85
N ASN A 309 -3.50 -22.91 -9.41
CA ASN A 309 -2.54 -23.95 -9.78
C ASN A 309 -2.50 -25.12 -8.77
N ASP A 310 -3.35 -25.10 -7.74
CA ASP A 310 -3.41 -26.11 -6.68
C ASP A 310 -2.09 -26.28 -5.90
N VAL A 311 -1.34 -25.19 -5.70
CA VAL A 311 -0.07 -25.18 -4.96
C VAL A 311 -0.23 -24.65 -3.53
N GLY A 312 -0.96 -23.54 -3.37
CA GLY A 312 -1.14 -22.88 -2.07
C GLY A 312 -2.52 -23.11 -1.47
N THR A 313 -2.57 -23.21 -0.14
CA THR A 313 -3.84 -23.21 0.62
C THR A 313 -4.15 -21.80 1.09
N ILE A 314 -5.28 -21.24 0.64
CA ILE A 314 -5.69 -19.88 1.02
C ILE A 314 -6.49 -19.92 2.32
N VAL A 315 -6.00 -19.28 3.37
CA VAL A 315 -6.61 -19.30 4.71
C VAL A 315 -7.08 -17.90 5.09
N GLY A 316 -8.30 -17.78 5.63
CA GLY A 316 -8.81 -16.51 6.15
C GLY A 316 -10.19 -16.15 5.65
N ARG A 317 -10.34 -14.97 5.06
CA ARG A 317 -11.62 -14.45 4.55
C ARG A 317 -11.50 -13.98 3.11
N ARG A 318 -12.66 -13.81 2.45
CA ARG A 318 -12.72 -13.38 1.05
C ARG A 318 -12.04 -12.01 0.88
N SER A 319 -11.16 -11.92 -0.12
CA SER A 319 -10.33 -10.72 -0.38
C SER A 319 -11.13 -9.55 -0.96
N PHE A 320 -10.44 -8.44 -1.23
CA PHE A 320 -11.07 -7.17 -1.60
C PHE A 320 -11.80 -7.20 -2.95
N GLY A 321 -11.26 -7.86 -3.98
CA GLY A 321 -11.82 -7.97 -5.33
C GLY A 321 -11.36 -6.91 -6.33
N LYS A 322 -10.07 -6.57 -6.37
CA LYS A 322 -9.45 -5.65 -7.35
C LYS A 322 -8.68 -6.41 -8.43
N GLY A 323 -9.35 -6.67 -9.54
CA GLY A 323 -8.83 -7.30 -10.76
C GLY A 323 -8.37 -6.32 -11.85
N LEU A 324 -8.03 -5.07 -11.48
CA LEU A 324 -7.64 -4.01 -12.42
C LEU A 324 -6.13 -3.76 -12.35
N VAL A 325 -5.51 -3.50 -13.51
CA VAL A 325 -4.13 -3.07 -13.62
C VAL A 325 -4.10 -1.62 -14.04
N GLN A 326 -3.34 -0.83 -13.29
CA GLN A 326 -3.21 0.60 -13.50
C GLN A 326 -1.82 0.92 -14.06
N GLN A 327 -1.76 1.98 -14.87
CA GLN A 327 -0.51 2.53 -15.38
C GLN A 327 -0.44 4.02 -15.05
N GLU A 328 0.73 4.46 -14.64
CA GLU A 328 1.02 5.87 -14.42
C GLU A 328 1.44 6.55 -15.72
N ILE A 329 0.77 7.64 -16.07
CA ILE A 329 0.96 8.40 -17.30
C ILE A 329 1.29 9.85 -16.92
N LYS A 330 2.55 10.24 -17.10
CA LYS A 330 3.03 11.59 -16.80
C LYS A 330 2.41 12.62 -17.75
N LEU A 331 1.98 13.77 -17.22
CA LEU A 331 1.36 14.85 -17.99
C LEU A 331 2.36 15.90 -18.51
N GLY A 332 3.58 15.91 -17.96
CA GLY A 332 4.69 16.74 -18.45
C GLY A 332 4.97 18.01 -17.64
N ASP A 333 4.11 18.33 -16.67
CA ASP A 333 4.24 19.40 -15.68
C ASP A 333 4.73 18.90 -14.31
N GLY A 334 5.08 17.62 -14.23
CA GLY A 334 5.45 16.94 -13.00
C GLY A 334 4.33 16.06 -12.44
N SER A 335 3.06 16.33 -12.78
CA SER A 335 1.91 15.50 -12.38
C SER A 335 1.77 14.21 -13.22
N ALA A 336 0.92 13.29 -12.76
CA ALA A 336 0.59 12.07 -13.47
C ALA A 336 -0.88 11.65 -13.30
N VAL A 337 -1.38 10.87 -14.26
CA VAL A 337 -2.64 10.14 -14.13
C VAL A 337 -2.34 8.66 -13.95
N ARG A 338 -2.83 8.07 -12.86
CA ARG A 338 -2.84 6.62 -12.66
C ARG A 338 -4.15 6.06 -13.21
N LEU A 339 -4.08 5.47 -14.40
CA LEU A 339 -5.25 5.05 -15.17
C LEU A 339 -5.36 3.53 -15.23
N THR A 340 -6.57 2.99 -15.08
CA THR A 340 -6.85 1.57 -15.38
C THR A 340 -6.71 1.29 -16.87
N VAL A 341 -5.76 0.43 -17.25
CA VAL A 341 -5.45 0.12 -18.66
C VAL A 341 -5.77 -1.32 -19.06
N SER A 342 -5.82 -2.23 -18.09
CA SER A 342 -6.15 -3.63 -18.35
C SER A 342 -6.86 -4.28 -17.16
N ARG A 343 -7.50 -5.42 -17.43
CA ARG A 343 -8.00 -6.34 -16.39
C ARG A 343 -7.07 -7.54 -16.34
N TYR A 344 -6.81 -8.06 -15.14
CA TYR A 344 -6.11 -9.33 -15.00
C TYR A 344 -7.08 -10.47 -14.67
N TYR A 345 -6.64 -11.68 -14.98
CA TYR A 345 -7.35 -12.92 -14.80
C TYR A 345 -6.39 -13.94 -14.19
N THR A 346 -6.91 -14.76 -13.28
CA THR A 346 -6.17 -15.84 -12.65
C THR A 346 -5.98 -17.01 -13.65
N PRO A 347 -5.16 -18.02 -13.33
CA PRO A 347 -4.83 -19.13 -14.25
C PRO A 347 -6.03 -19.91 -14.79
N THR A 348 -7.12 -20.09 -14.01
CA THR A 348 -8.37 -20.71 -14.49
C THR A 348 -9.22 -19.81 -15.38
N GLY A 349 -8.80 -18.55 -15.57
CA GLY A 349 -9.47 -17.55 -16.40
C GLY A 349 -10.65 -16.86 -15.74
N ARG A 350 -10.77 -16.88 -14.40
CA ARG A 350 -11.74 -16.04 -13.68
C ARG A 350 -11.19 -14.62 -13.52
N SER A 351 -12.09 -13.65 -13.69
CA SER A 351 -11.86 -12.28 -13.24
C SER A 351 -12.31 -12.19 -11.80
N ILE A 352 -11.44 -11.73 -10.91
CA ILE A 352 -11.77 -11.52 -9.50
C ILE A 352 -12.33 -10.12 -9.24
N GLN A 353 -12.29 -9.23 -10.25
CA GLN A 353 -12.80 -7.87 -10.16
C GLN A 353 -14.27 -7.86 -9.77
N ARG A 354 -14.57 -7.14 -8.68
CA ARG A 354 -15.93 -6.83 -8.25
C ARG A 354 -16.60 -5.87 -9.23
N PRO A 355 -17.93 -6.02 -9.46
CA PRO A 355 -18.68 -5.07 -10.27
C PRO A 355 -18.58 -3.65 -9.68
N TYR A 356 -18.48 -2.66 -10.56
CA TYR A 356 -18.53 -1.23 -10.20
C TYR A 356 -19.49 -0.46 -11.14
N ASP A 357 -20.39 -1.20 -11.83
CA ASP A 357 -21.32 -0.65 -12.82
C ASP A 357 -22.37 0.30 -12.20
N ASN A 358 -22.65 0.13 -10.89
CA ASN A 358 -23.58 0.99 -10.14
C ASN A 358 -22.88 2.22 -9.52
N GLY A 359 -21.62 2.46 -9.87
CA GLY A 359 -20.83 3.60 -9.38
C GLY A 359 -19.97 3.30 -8.15
N ASN A 360 -19.14 4.27 -7.79
CA ASN A 360 -18.10 4.08 -6.77
C ASN A 360 -18.67 3.96 -5.36
N GLU A 361 -19.79 4.62 -5.05
CA GLU A 361 -20.40 4.50 -3.71
C GLU A 361 -20.78 3.06 -3.40
N ASP A 362 -21.45 2.37 -4.31
CA ASP A 362 -21.87 0.99 -4.12
C ASP A 362 -20.64 0.06 -4.04
N TYR A 363 -19.59 0.35 -4.81
CA TYR A 363 -18.32 -0.37 -4.76
C TYR A 363 -17.67 -0.31 -3.36
N PHE A 364 -17.69 0.83 -2.69
CA PHE A 364 -17.13 0.96 -1.34
C PHE A 364 -18.11 0.55 -0.23
N LYS A 365 -19.43 0.56 -0.48
CA LYS A 365 -20.45 0.10 0.46
C LYS A 365 -20.51 -1.42 0.62
N GLU A 366 -20.09 -2.21 -0.38
CA GLU A 366 -20.18 -3.68 -0.29
C GLU A 366 -19.46 -4.26 0.93
N TYR A 367 -18.41 -3.61 1.44
CA TYR A 367 -17.78 -4.03 2.71
C TYR A 367 -18.78 -3.99 3.88
N ILE A 368 -19.57 -2.92 3.95
CA ILE A 368 -20.64 -2.76 4.94
C ILE A 368 -21.74 -3.79 4.71
N ASP A 369 -22.06 -4.12 3.46
CA ASP A 369 -23.06 -5.15 3.14
C ASP A 369 -22.59 -6.55 3.56
N ARG A 370 -21.32 -6.90 3.29
CA ARG A 370 -20.67 -8.15 3.74
C ARG A 370 -20.58 -8.26 5.26
N TYR A 371 -20.42 -7.12 5.94
CA TYR A 371 -20.50 -7.07 7.39
C TYR A 371 -21.94 -7.31 7.87
N ASN A 372 -22.90 -6.59 7.30
CA ASN A 372 -24.30 -6.66 7.73
C ASN A 372 -24.98 -8.00 7.42
N ASN A 373 -24.57 -8.69 6.35
CA ASN A 373 -25.11 -10.00 5.99
C ASN A 373 -24.44 -11.17 6.73
N GLY A 374 -23.40 -10.90 7.53
CA GLY A 374 -22.70 -11.89 8.33
C GLY A 374 -21.65 -12.72 7.56
N GLU A 375 -21.17 -12.26 6.39
CA GLU A 375 -20.14 -12.96 5.60
C GLU A 375 -18.82 -13.10 6.37
N LEU A 376 -18.47 -12.12 7.20
CA LEU A 376 -17.20 -12.14 7.93
C LEU A 376 -17.20 -13.18 9.06
N GLU A 377 -18.38 -13.55 9.59
CA GLU A 377 -18.56 -14.51 10.67
C GLU A 377 -18.91 -15.92 10.18
N ASP A 378 -19.54 -16.08 9.01
CA ASP A 378 -19.96 -17.39 8.48
C ASP A 378 -19.75 -17.49 6.96
N ALA A 379 -18.97 -18.50 6.56
CA ALA A 379 -18.71 -18.82 5.16
C ALA A 379 -19.98 -19.13 4.35
N ALA A 380 -21.06 -19.59 5.00
CA ALA A 380 -22.33 -19.87 4.35
C ALA A 380 -23.01 -18.60 3.79
N ASN A 381 -22.64 -17.42 4.30
CA ASN A 381 -23.17 -16.13 3.86
C ASN A 381 -22.35 -15.52 2.70
N ILE A 382 -21.30 -16.20 2.21
CA ILE A 382 -20.54 -15.74 1.04
C ILE A 382 -21.41 -15.85 -0.21
N GLU A 383 -21.80 -14.70 -0.75
CA GLU A 383 -22.55 -14.64 -2.00
C GLU A 383 -21.65 -14.95 -3.20
N VAL A 384 -22.03 -15.97 -3.97
CA VAL A 384 -21.30 -16.41 -5.17
C VAL A 384 -22.16 -16.34 -6.41
N ASN A 385 -21.53 -16.06 -7.55
CA ASN A 385 -22.19 -16.12 -8.85
C ASN A 385 -21.83 -17.43 -9.57
N ASP A 386 -22.77 -18.35 -9.64
CA ASP A 386 -22.58 -19.66 -10.27
C ASP A 386 -22.17 -19.59 -11.75
N SER A 387 -22.53 -18.52 -12.48
CA SER A 387 -22.10 -18.32 -13.87
C SER A 387 -20.60 -18.02 -14.00
N LEU A 388 -19.97 -17.55 -12.91
CA LEU A 388 -18.54 -17.24 -12.82
C LEU A 388 -17.73 -18.38 -12.19
N LYS A 389 -18.36 -19.55 -12.01
CA LYS A 389 -17.70 -20.75 -11.50
C LYS A 389 -16.61 -21.23 -12.47
N ARG A 390 -15.49 -21.66 -11.89
CA ARG A 390 -14.34 -22.29 -12.53
C ARG A 390 -13.90 -23.51 -11.73
N THR A 391 -13.01 -24.28 -12.32
CA THR A 391 -12.48 -25.51 -11.73
C THR A 391 -10.98 -25.53 -11.93
N THR A 392 -10.24 -25.73 -10.85
CA THR A 392 -8.78 -25.85 -10.87
C THR A 392 -8.36 -27.17 -11.51
N PRO A 393 -7.09 -27.33 -11.94
CA PRO A 393 -6.56 -28.59 -12.46
C PRO A 393 -6.84 -29.81 -11.57
N ALA A 394 -6.77 -29.67 -10.24
CA ALA A 394 -7.05 -30.74 -9.28
C ALA A 394 -8.56 -30.93 -8.97
N GLY A 395 -9.44 -30.14 -9.59
CA GLY A 395 -10.89 -30.29 -9.50
C GLY A 395 -11.57 -29.41 -8.46
N LYS A 396 -10.84 -28.50 -7.78
CA LYS A 396 -11.44 -27.60 -6.80
C LYS A 396 -12.29 -26.55 -7.48
N ILE A 397 -13.44 -26.23 -6.88
CA ILE A 397 -14.31 -25.16 -7.35
C ILE A 397 -13.81 -23.80 -6.86
N VAL A 398 -13.71 -22.85 -7.79
CA VAL A 398 -13.33 -21.47 -7.51
C VAL A 398 -14.24 -20.50 -8.26
N TYR A 399 -14.40 -19.28 -7.75
CA TYR A 399 -15.39 -18.30 -8.25
C TYR A 399 -14.71 -16.98 -8.63
N GLY A 400 -15.21 -16.32 -9.69
CA GLY A 400 -14.86 -14.93 -10.02
C GLY A 400 -15.87 -13.92 -9.48
N GLY A 401 -15.61 -12.63 -9.72
CA GLY A 401 -16.55 -11.53 -9.50
C GLY A 401 -16.58 -10.93 -8.09
N GLY A 402 -15.71 -11.38 -7.17
CA GLY A 402 -15.79 -10.99 -5.76
C GLY A 402 -14.47 -10.92 -4.99
N GLY A 403 -13.33 -11.10 -5.64
CA GLY A 403 -12.07 -11.44 -4.96
C GLY A 403 -11.83 -12.94 -4.86
N ILE A 404 -10.78 -13.31 -4.14
CA ILE A 404 -10.37 -14.68 -3.82
C ILE A 404 -11.15 -15.14 -2.59
N ILE A 405 -11.94 -16.19 -2.75
CA ILE A 405 -12.58 -16.91 -1.64
C ILE A 405 -11.56 -17.90 -1.06
N PRO A 406 -11.36 -17.94 0.27
CA PRO A 406 -10.37 -18.81 0.90
C PRO A 406 -10.74 -20.29 0.76
N ASP A 407 -9.73 -21.15 0.77
CA ASP A 407 -9.86 -22.60 0.95
C ASP A 407 -10.38 -22.95 2.33
N VAL A 408 -9.80 -22.30 3.34
CA VAL A 408 -10.09 -22.52 4.74
C VAL A 408 -10.57 -21.20 5.32
N PHE A 409 -11.87 -21.12 5.53
CA PHE A 409 -12.48 -19.94 6.13
C PHE A 409 -12.12 -19.83 7.62
N VAL A 410 -11.74 -18.62 8.04
CA VAL A 410 -11.55 -18.26 9.45
C VAL A 410 -12.36 -17.00 9.74
N PRO A 411 -13.39 -17.10 10.61
CA PRO A 411 -14.27 -15.98 10.88
C PRO A 411 -13.54 -14.80 11.53
N SER A 412 -14.06 -13.59 11.32
CA SER A 412 -13.65 -12.40 12.08
C SER A 412 -13.94 -12.56 13.56
N ALA A 413 -13.27 -11.77 14.40
CA ALA A 413 -13.55 -11.76 15.82
C ALA A 413 -15.00 -11.31 16.08
N ASP A 414 -15.71 -12.05 16.93
CA ASP A 414 -17.14 -11.85 17.14
C ASP A 414 -17.39 -10.58 17.98
N GLY A 415 -18.17 -9.66 17.42
CA GLY A 415 -18.73 -8.53 18.15
C GLY A 415 -17.85 -7.27 18.20
N TYR A 416 -18.53 -6.16 18.49
CA TYR A 416 -17.97 -4.80 18.48
C TYR A 416 -16.71 -4.63 19.35
N VAL A 417 -16.64 -5.35 20.48
CA VAL A 417 -15.53 -5.23 21.43
C VAL A 417 -14.23 -5.77 20.85
N LEU A 418 -14.23 -6.98 20.29
CA LEU A 418 -13.02 -7.57 19.72
C LEU A 418 -12.54 -6.78 18.49
N GLN A 419 -13.45 -6.27 17.67
CA GLN A 419 -13.10 -5.37 16.56
C GLN A 419 -12.45 -4.06 17.05
N THR A 420 -12.94 -3.52 18.16
CA THR A 420 -12.33 -2.33 18.79
C THR A 420 -10.93 -2.63 19.32
N LEU A 421 -10.71 -3.83 19.87
CA LEU A 421 -9.39 -4.28 20.32
C LEU A 421 -8.43 -4.52 19.15
N GLU A 422 -8.90 -5.12 18.05
CA GLU A 422 -8.11 -5.23 16.80
C GLU A 422 -7.73 -3.84 16.27
N TYR A 423 -8.66 -2.88 16.28
CA TYR A 423 -8.37 -1.49 15.94
C TYR A 423 -7.30 -0.90 16.86
N PHE A 424 -7.36 -1.11 18.18
CA PHE A 424 -6.34 -0.63 19.10
C PHE A 424 -4.96 -1.26 18.86
N ALA A 425 -4.91 -2.54 18.49
CA ALA A 425 -3.67 -3.27 18.21
C ALA A 425 -2.97 -2.77 16.93
N ARG A 426 -3.78 -2.41 15.93
CA ARG A 426 -3.34 -2.11 14.56
C ARG A 426 -3.17 -0.63 14.29
N THR A 427 -3.78 0.22 15.11
CA THR A 427 -3.63 1.67 15.03
C THR A 427 -2.63 2.18 16.06
N GLY A 428 -2.19 3.44 15.88
CA GLY A 428 -1.34 4.13 16.85
C GLY A 428 -2.01 4.41 18.21
N PHE A 429 -3.20 3.86 18.49
CA PHE A 429 -3.91 4.06 19.75
C PHE A 429 -3.16 3.41 20.92
N ALA A 430 -2.82 2.12 20.82
CA ALA A 430 -2.03 1.45 21.85
C ALA A 430 -0.64 2.08 21.98
N ASP A 431 -0.05 2.47 20.85
CA ASP A 431 1.28 3.09 20.80
C ASP A 431 1.35 4.40 21.57
N GLN A 432 0.32 5.24 21.49
CA GLN A 432 0.23 6.47 22.28
C GLN A 432 0.19 6.20 23.78
N PHE A 433 -0.59 5.19 24.21
CA PHE A 433 -0.67 4.80 25.60
C PHE A 433 0.68 4.26 26.12
N THR A 434 1.23 3.27 25.43
CA THR A 434 2.47 2.60 25.83
C THR A 434 3.67 3.54 25.75
N ASN A 435 3.68 4.51 24.82
CA ASN A 435 4.71 5.54 24.76
C ASN A 435 4.70 6.42 26.02
N ARG A 436 3.52 6.82 26.51
CA ARG A 436 3.40 7.54 27.79
C ARG A 436 3.90 6.70 28.95
N TYR A 437 3.54 5.42 28.99
CA TYR A 437 4.02 4.49 30.01
C TYR A 437 5.55 4.36 29.99
N LEU A 438 6.17 4.23 28.81
CA LEU A 438 7.62 4.17 28.63
C LEU A 438 8.36 5.49 28.90
N GLN A 439 7.65 6.61 29.03
CA GLN A 439 8.20 7.90 29.49
C GLN A 439 8.14 8.05 31.02
N GLY A 440 7.34 7.24 31.71
CA GLY A 440 7.15 7.28 33.16
C GLY A 440 7.47 5.94 33.82
N ASP A 441 6.45 5.28 34.37
CA ASP A 441 6.60 4.07 35.19
C ASP A 441 7.28 2.90 34.46
N GLY A 442 7.14 2.83 33.13
CA GLY A 442 7.72 1.82 32.26
C GLY A 442 9.15 2.10 31.81
N ILE A 443 9.80 3.18 32.27
CA ILE A 443 11.12 3.60 31.74
C ILE A 443 12.20 2.51 31.83
N ASN A 444 12.15 1.67 32.87
CA ASN A 444 13.13 0.60 33.09
C ASN A 444 13.06 -0.52 32.05
N LEU A 445 11.94 -0.67 31.34
CA LEU A 445 11.80 -1.68 30.28
C LEU A 445 12.78 -1.45 29.13
N ARG A 446 13.25 -0.21 28.95
CA ARG A 446 14.28 0.14 27.94
C ARG A 446 15.64 -0.52 28.18
N ASN A 447 15.86 -1.09 29.36
CA ASN A 447 17.10 -1.81 29.70
C ASN A 447 17.01 -3.32 29.46
N MET A 448 15.83 -3.86 29.15
CA MET A 448 15.64 -5.28 28.88
C MET A 448 16.13 -5.64 27.48
N SER A 449 16.70 -6.83 27.35
CA SER A 449 16.90 -7.43 26.02
C SER A 449 15.57 -7.92 25.45
N GLU A 450 15.47 -8.04 24.12
CA GLU A 450 14.26 -8.58 23.47
C GLU A 450 13.91 -9.96 24.02
N LYS A 451 14.88 -10.87 24.10
CA LYS A 451 14.68 -12.22 24.64
C LYS A 451 14.11 -12.19 26.07
N GLU A 452 14.73 -11.40 26.95
CA GLU A 452 14.28 -11.25 28.34
C GLU A 452 12.85 -10.71 28.42
N PHE A 453 12.54 -9.67 27.64
CA PHE A 453 11.20 -9.08 27.60
C PHE A 453 10.15 -10.08 27.11
N MET A 454 10.45 -10.80 26.02
CA MET A 454 9.54 -11.77 25.43
C MET A 454 9.23 -12.91 26.41
N GLU A 455 10.25 -13.46 27.08
CA GLU A 455 10.13 -14.60 27.99
C GLU A 455 9.57 -14.25 29.38
N THR A 456 9.89 -13.06 29.92
CA THR A 456 9.69 -12.79 31.36
C THR A 456 8.72 -11.65 31.66
N TYR A 457 8.53 -10.69 30.76
CA TYR A 457 7.66 -9.55 31.03
C TYR A 457 6.18 -9.91 30.83
N SER A 458 5.37 -9.63 31.84
CA SER A 458 3.91 -9.68 31.81
C SER A 458 3.35 -8.31 32.12
N VAL A 459 2.33 -7.86 31.37
CA VAL A 459 1.70 -6.56 31.61
C VAL A 459 1.04 -6.56 33.01
N PRO A 460 1.42 -5.65 33.92
CA PRO A 460 0.81 -5.58 35.24
C PRO A 460 -0.68 -5.23 35.18
N GLU A 461 -1.49 -5.75 36.11
CA GLU A 461 -2.94 -5.47 36.18
C GLU A 461 -3.24 -3.96 36.20
N LEU A 462 -2.47 -3.19 36.99
CA LEU A 462 -2.63 -1.73 37.06
C LEU A 462 -2.45 -1.05 35.70
N VAL A 463 -1.50 -1.52 34.87
CA VAL A 463 -1.27 -0.96 33.53
C VAL A 463 -2.44 -1.29 32.60
N MET A 464 -3.03 -2.49 32.73
CA MET A 464 -4.24 -2.84 31.99
C MET A 464 -5.45 -2.01 32.43
N GLU A 465 -5.61 -1.75 33.74
CA GLU A 465 -6.66 -0.87 34.26
C GLU A 465 -6.50 0.56 33.75
N ASP A 466 -5.28 1.09 33.70
CA ASP A 466 -4.98 2.40 33.13
C ASP A 466 -5.27 2.47 31.63
N PHE A 467 -4.98 1.41 30.88
CA PHE A 467 -5.31 1.32 29.47
C PHE A 467 -6.82 1.34 29.22
N ILE A 468 -7.59 0.64 30.06
CA ILE A 468 -9.05 0.62 29.97
C ILE A 468 -9.64 2.01 30.26
N GLN A 469 -9.13 2.68 31.29
CA GLN A 469 -9.53 4.06 31.59
C GLN A 469 -9.18 4.99 30.43
N TYR A 470 -8.00 4.84 29.83
CA TYR A 470 -7.58 5.59 28.65
C TYR A 470 -8.52 5.35 27.45
N ALA A 471 -8.93 4.10 27.19
CA ALA A 471 -9.91 3.77 26.16
C ALA A 471 -11.30 4.38 26.44
N GLN A 472 -11.74 4.39 27.70
CA GLN A 472 -13.03 4.96 28.10
C GLN A 472 -13.08 6.49 27.98
N LEU A 473 -11.94 7.17 28.11
CA LEU A 473 -11.86 8.61 27.82
C LEU A 473 -12.05 8.92 26.34
N TYR A 474 -11.63 8.01 25.46
CA TYR A 474 -11.83 8.13 24.02
C TYR A 474 -13.29 7.82 23.63
N ASN A 475 -13.84 6.74 24.18
CA ASN A 475 -15.25 6.38 23.99
C ASN A 475 -15.82 5.73 25.25
N THR A 476 -16.72 6.45 25.92
CA THR A 476 -17.33 6.05 27.20
C THR A 476 -18.21 4.80 27.10
N SER A 477 -18.59 4.37 25.90
CA SER A 477 -19.36 3.14 25.67
C SER A 477 -18.49 1.87 25.69
N ILE A 478 -17.17 2.00 25.73
CA ILE A 478 -16.24 0.86 25.78
C ILE A 478 -16.26 0.23 27.17
N SER A 479 -16.79 -1.00 27.24
CA SER A 479 -16.75 -1.86 28.41
C SER A 479 -15.91 -3.09 28.09
N LEU A 480 -14.78 -3.26 28.79
CA LEU A 480 -13.83 -4.36 28.59
C LEU A 480 -13.69 -5.36 29.77
N PRO A 481 -14.72 -5.64 30.61
CA PRO A 481 -14.60 -6.64 31.66
C PRO A 481 -14.66 -8.04 31.05
N GLY A 482 -13.49 -8.61 30.72
CA GLY A 482 -13.39 -9.97 30.17
C GLY A 482 -12.28 -10.17 29.16
N TYR A 483 -11.72 -9.09 28.62
CA TYR A 483 -10.71 -9.15 27.55
C TYR A 483 -9.29 -8.89 28.06
N ARG A 484 -8.96 -9.43 29.24
CA ARG A 484 -7.67 -9.15 29.90
C ARG A 484 -6.49 -9.69 29.09
N ASP A 485 -6.64 -10.87 28.50
CA ASP A 485 -5.59 -11.50 27.72
C ASP A 485 -5.32 -10.74 26.40
N GLU A 486 -6.37 -10.27 25.74
CA GLU A 486 -6.28 -9.46 24.52
C GLU A 486 -5.67 -8.09 24.82
N ILE A 487 -6.11 -7.42 25.90
CA ILE A 487 -5.55 -6.13 26.33
C ILE A 487 -4.07 -6.28 26.68
N SER A 488 -3.72 -7.32 27.45
CA SER A 488 -2.33 -7.62 27.79
C SER A 488 -1.49 -7.82 26.52
N THR A 489 -2.00 -8.58 25.55
CA THR A 489 -1.34 -8.83 24.27
C THR A 489 -1.12 -7.53 23.49
N ILE A 490 -2.13 -6.66 23.39
CA ILE A 490 -2.06 -5.37 22.70
C ILE A 490 -1.01 -4.44 23.34
N ILE A 491 -1.05 -4.33 24.68
CA ILE A 491 -0.10 -3.50 25.41
C ILE A 491 1.31 -4.07 25.26
N LYS A 492 1.49 -5.39 25.45
CA LYS A 492 2.80 -6.04 25.33
C LYS A 492 3.37 -5.92 23.92
N SER A 493 2.56 -6.10 22.88
CA SER A 493 2.99 -6.00 21.49
C SER A 493 3.36 -4.57 21.11
N SER A 494 2.60 -3.57 21.57
CA SER A 494 2.92 -2.15 21.35
C SER A 494 4.17 -1.71 22.13
N LEU A 495 4.39 -2.24 23.33
CA LEU A 495 5.65 -2.06 24.06
C LEU A 495 6.83 -2.70 23.30
N ALA A 496 6.67 -3.92 22.79
CA ALA A 496 7.71 -4.61 22.03
C ALA A 496 8.13 -3.82 20.78
N GLU A 497 7.18 -3.24 20.05
CA GLU A 497 7.46 -2.42 18.86
C GLU A 497 8.34 -1.21 19.17
N GLN A 498 8.09 -0.55 20.30
CA GLN A 498 8.82 0.65 20.71
C GLN A 498 10.15 0.36 21.38
N LEU A 499 10.29 -0.83 21.99
CA LEU A 499 11.52 -1.27 22.63
C LEU A 499 12.49 -1.92 21.63
N PHE A 500 11.95 -2.63 20.65
CA PHE A 500 12.68 -3.43 19.67
C PHE A 500 12.24 -3.04 18.26
N ASP A 501 11.34 -3.80 17.63
CA ASP A 501 10.92 -3.60 16.24
C ASP A 501 9.51 -4.16 15.95
N THR A 502 9.08 -3.99 14.69
CA THR A 502 7.77 -4.48 14.21
C THR A 502 7.67 -6.01 14.27
N GLU A 503 8.77 -6.74 14.08
CA GLU A 503 8.76 -8.20 14.13
C GLU A 503 8.44 -8.70 15.55
N ALA A 504 9.01 -8.09 16.58
CA ALA A 504 8.72 -8.41 17.98
C ALA A 504 7.23 -8.20 18.31
N LYS A 505 6.61 -7.14 17.76
CA LYS A 505 5.15 -6.91 17.86
C LYS A 505 4.35 -8.03 17.20
N ILE A 506 4.71 -8.39 15.96
CA ILE A 506 4.00 -9.43 15.20
C ILE A 506 4.13 -10.78 15.87
N LYS A 507 5.30 -11.14 16.41
CA LYS A 507 5.51 -12.37 17.19
C LYS A 507 4.55 -12.47 18.38
N ILE A 508 4.30 -11.38 19.10
CA ILE A 508 3.34 -11.36 20.23
C ILE A 508 1.91 -11.48 19.72
N LEU A 509 1.52 -10.70 18.72
CA LEU A 509 0.14 -10.74 18.17
C LEU A 509 -0.21 -12.12 17.61
N ASN A 510 0.74 -12.79 16.94
CA ASN A 510 0.53 -14.10 16.33
C ASN A 510 0.31 -15.23 17.33
N GLN A 511 0.64 -15.05 18.62
CA GLN A 511 0.40 -16.07 19.65
C GLN A 511 -1.10 -16.35 19.84
N GLN A 512 -1.94 -15.32 19.68
CA GLN A 512 -3.40 -15.41 19.85
C GLN A 512 -4.15 -15.30 18.51
N ASP A 513 -3.43 -15.25 17.38
CA ASP A 513 -4.03 -15.04 16.08
C ASP A 513 -4.77 -16.30 15.58
N ARG A 514 -6.07 -16.15 15.32
CA ARG A 514 -6.95 -17.27 14.92
C ARG A 514 -6.55 -17.91 13.59
N MET A 515 -6.02 -17.14 12.63
CA MET A 515 -5.58 -17.68 11.34
C MET A 515 -4.27 -18.43 11.48
N ILE A 516 -3.34 -17.93 12.31
CA ILE A 516 -2.09 -18.64 12.64
C ILE A 516 -2.41 -19.95 13.37
N GLN A 517 -3.27 -19.93 14.39
CA GLN A 517 -3.72 -21.15 15.06
C GLN A 517 -4.35 -22.13 14.06
N LYS A 518 -5.13 -21.63 13.09
CA LYS A 518 -5.71 -22.47 12.05
C LYS A 518 -4.65 -23.10 11.15
N VAL A 519 -3.63 -22.35 10.73
CA VAL A 519 -2.51 -22.90 9.97
C VAL A 519 -1.77 -23.97 10.77
N LEU A 520 -1.48 -23.72 12.04
CA LEU A 520 -0.83 -24.70 12.92
C LEU A 520 -1.66 -25.98 13.09
N GLU A 521 -2.98 -25.91 13.03
CA GLU A 521 -3.85 -27.11 12.99
C GLU A 521 -3.74 -27.87 11.68
N LEU A 522 -3.69 -27.17 10.54
CA LEU A 522 -3.58 -27.76 9.20
C LEU A 522 -2.18 -28.34 8.92
N ASN A 523 -1.16 -27.84 9.62
CA ASN A 523 0.24 -28.24 9.47
C ASN A 523 0.58 -29.58 10.16
N LYS A 524 -0.36 -30.16 10.92
CA LYS A 524 -0.16 -31.37 11.75
C LYS A 524 -0.08 -32.67 10.97
#